data_AF-A0A949BP64-F1
#
_entry.id   AF-A0A949BP64-F1
#
_cell.length_a   1.000
_cell.length_b   1.000
_cell.length_c   1.000
_cell.angle_alpha   90.00
_cell.angle_beta   90.00
_cell.angle_gamma   90.00
#
_symmetry.space_group_name_H-M   'P 1'
#
loop_
_entity.id
_entity.type
_entity.pdbx_description
1 polymer ?
#
loop_
_entity_poly.entity_id
_entity_poly.type
_entity_poly.pdbx_seq_one_letter_code
_entity_poly.pdbx_strand_id
1 'polypeptide(L)'
;MTQKIAFIAAIVLPLWNIPLIVRIVKRKSSKDISIYWVLGVWTCFLLMAPEAFRSPDPVWRAFNIMNLILFTAVVIAVLAYRKRGGVE
;
A
#
# COMPACT_ATOMS: atom_id res chain seq x y z
N MET A 1 -6.69 -13.26 -23.31
CA MET A 1 -6.32 -11.82 -23.46
C MET A 1 -6.53 -11.05 -22.16
N THR A 2 -7.66 -11.24 -21.47
CA THR A 2 -8.02 -10.62 -20.19
C THR A 2 -7.01 -10.86 -19.06
N GLN A 3 -6.44 -12.07 -18.92
CA GLN A 3 -5.48 -12.36 -17.85
C GLN A 3 -4.18 -11.55 -17.93
N LYS A 4 -3.66 -11.25 -19.14
CA LYS A 4 -2.44 -10.43 -19.27
C LYS A 4 -2.70 -8.98 -18.86
N ILE A 5 -3.84 -8.43 -19.26
CA ILE A 5 -4.26 -7.07 -18.90
C ILE A 5 -4.50 -6.98 -17.40
N ALA A 6 -5.19 -7.97 -16.82
CA ALA A 6 -5.43 -8.05 -15.38
C ALA A 6 -4.12 -8.19 -14.59
N PHE A 7 -3.14 -8.95 -15.09
CA PHE A 7 -1.82 -9.07 -14.47
C PHE A 7 -1.04 -7.74 -14.49
N ILE A 8 -1.06 -7.03 -15.62
CA ILE A 8 -0.41 -5.72 -15.73
C ILE A 8 -1.11 -4.72 -14.80
N ALA A 9 -2.44 -4.67 -14.80
CA ALA A 9 -3.22 -3.83 -13.90
C ALA A 9 -2.94 -4.15 -12.43
N ALA A 10 -2.80 -5.44 -12.09
CA ALA A 10 -2.48 -5.89 -10.75
C ALA A 10 -1.13 -5.38 -10.22
N ILE A 11 -0.18 -5.06 -11.10
CA ILE A 11 1.12 -4.50 -10.75
C ILE A 11 1.08 -2.97 -10.78
N VAL A 12 0.46 -2.39 -11.82
CA VAL A 12 0.45 -0.94 -12.06
C VAL A 12 -0.41 -0.17 -11.05
N LEU A 13 -1.58 -0.72 -10.66
CA LEU A 13 -2.46 -0.09 -9.67
C LEU A 13 -1.76 0.15 -8.33
N PRO A 14 -1.10 -0.84 -7.72
CA PRO A 14 -0.32 -0.62 -6.50
C PRO A 14 0.77 0.44 -6.67
N LEU A 15 1.44 0.52 -7.82
CA LEU A 15 2.53 1.48 -8.08
C LEU A 15 2.05 2.94 -7.97
N TRP A 16 0.75 3.20 -8.16
CA TRP A 16 0.16 4.52 -7.92
C TRP A 16 0.22 4.99 -6.46
N ASN A 17 0.55 4.09 -5.51
CA ASN A 17 0.85 4.47 -4.13
C ASN A 17 2.21 5.19 -3.98
N ILE A 18 3.15 5.02 -4.92
CA ILE A 18 4.48 5.63 -4.84
C ILE A 18 4.40 7.18 -4.85
N PRO A 19 3.66 7.84 -5.77
CA PRO A 19 3.44 9.28 -5.73
C PRO A 19 2.89 9.79 -4.39
N LEU A 20 1.99 9.03 -3.75
CA LEU A 20 1.45 9.34 -2.43
C LEU A 20 2.57 9.35 -1.38
N ILE A 21 3.42 8.32 -1.34
CA ILE A 21 4.59 8.25 -0.46
C ILE A 21 5.54 9.44 -0.72
N VAL A 22 5.86 9.70 -1.98
CA VAL A 22 6.77 10.80 -2.37
C VAL A 22 6.22 12.16 -1.92
N ARG A 23 4.91 12.39 -2.02
CA ARG A 23 4.28 13.63 -1.54
C ARG A 23 4.40 13.79 -0.03
N ILE A 24 4.20 12.72 0.74
CA ILE A 24 4.37 12.71 2.21
C ILE A 24 5.83 13.02 2.57
N VAL A 25 6.77 12.35 1.90
CA VAL A 25 8.22 12.53 2.09
C VAL A 25 8.65 13.96 1.75
N LYS A 26 8.20 14.50 0.60
CA LYS A 26 8.54 15.87 0.16
C LYS A 26 7.95 16.94 1.07
N ARG A 27 6.72 16.78 1.56
CA ARG A 27 6.11 17.72 2.52
C ARG A 27 6.64 17.57 3.93
N LYS A 28 7.37 16.49 4.24
CA LYS A 28 7.81 16.08 5.60
C LYS A 28 6.69 16.05 6.64
N SER A 29 5.44 16.01 6.21
CA SER A 29 4.26 16.07 7.07
C SER A 29 3.21 15.11 6.55
N SER A 30 2.68 14.28 7.45
CA SER A 30 1.59 13.36 7.17
C SER A 30 0.24 13.88 7.68
N LYS A 31 0.12 15.18 8.03
CA LYS A 31 -1.13 15.78 8.56
C LYS A 31 -2.32 15.64 7.61
N ASP A 32 -2.07 15.64 6.30
CA ASP A 32 -3.12 15.54 5.28
C ASP A 32 -3.71 14.11 5.15
N ILE A 33 -3.07 13.08 5.74
CA ILE A 33 -3.47 11.68 5.59
C ILE A 33 -3.87 11.09 6.95
N SER A 34 -5.08 10.52 6.99
CA SER A 34 -5.57 9.83 8.18
C SER A 34 -4.81 8.53 8.43
N ILE A 35 -4.15 8.44 9.58
CA ILE A 35 -3.49 7.20 10.02
C ILE A 35 -4.46 6.05 10.13
N TYR A 36 -5.68 6.30 10.62
CA TYR A 36 -6.71 5.27 10.71
C TYR A 36 -7.09 4.73 9.34
N TRP A 37 -7.09 5.58 8.31
CA TRP A 37 -7.33 5.13 6.94
C TRP A 37 -6.18 4.24 6.44
N VAL A 38 -4.93 4.67 6.60
CA VAL A 38 -3.76 3.90 6.15
C VAL A 38 -3.66 2.55 6.89
N LEU A 39 -3.87 2.54 8.20
CA LEU A 39 -3.88 1.32 9.01
C LEU A 39 -5.07 0.42 8.64
N GLY A 40 -6.27 0.98 8.45
CA GLY A 40 -7.44 0.19 8.06
C GLY A 40 -7.27 -0.49 6.71
N VAL A 41 -6.76 0.22 5.72
CA VAL A 41 -6.46 -0.34 4.39
C VAL A 41 -5.34 -1.38 4.48
N TRP A 42 -4.28 -1.13 5.26
CA TRP A 42 -3.21 -2.09 5.49
C TRP A 42 -3.71 -3.37 6.16
N THR A 43 -4.54 -3.27 7.20
CA THR A 43 -5.15 -4.43 7.88
C THR A 43 -6.04 -5.22 6.91
N CYS A 44 -6.78 -4.55 6.04
CA CYS A 44 -7.58 -5.22 5.00
C CYS A 44 -6.70 -6.09 4.08
N PHE A 45 -5.58 -5.54 3.59
CA PHE A 45 -4.63 -6.33 2.79
C PHE A 45 -3.97 -7.47 3.59
N LEU A 46 -3.71 -7.25 4.88
CA LEU A 46 -3.19 -8.29 5.78
C LEU A 46 -4.16 -9.45 5.94
N LEU A 47 -5.46 -9.16 6.05
CA LEU A 47 -6.52 -10.16 6.13
C LEU A 47 -6.79 -10.86 4.79
N MET A 48 -6.60 -10.17 3.66
CA MET A 48 -6.66 -10.78 2.33
C MET A 48 -5.43 -11.62 1.99
N ALA A 49 -4.29 -11.38 2.63
CA ALA A 49 -3.04 -12.08 2.36
C ALA A 49 -3.16 -13.63 2.41
N PRO A 50 -3.73 -14.26 3.45
CA PRO A 50 -3.85 -15.72 3.50
C PRO A 50 -4.67 -16.30 2.34
N GLU A 51 -5.77 -15.64 1.97
CA GLU A 51 -6.60 -16.01 0.81
C GLU A 51 -5.81 -15.85 -0.50
N ALA A 52 -5.03 -14.79 -0.62
CA ALA A 52 -4.22 -14.52 -1.80
C ALA A 52 -3.05 -15.50 -2.01
N PHE A 53 -2.47 -16.03 -0.93
CA PHE A 53 -1.43 -17.06 -1.02
C PHE A 53 -2.00 -18.44 -1.35
N ARG A 54 -3.25 -18.70 -0.99
CA ARG A 54 -3.95 -19.97 -1.26
C ARG A 54 -4.63 -20.01 -2.62
N SER A 55 -4.93 -18.85 -3.20
CA SER A 55 -5.63 -18.76 -4.49
C SER A 55 -4.79 -19.32 -5.65
N PRO A 56 -5.40 -20.11 -6.57
CA PRO A 56 -4.75 -20.59 -7.79
C PRO A 56 -4.50 -19.47 -8.82
N ASP A 57 -5.07 -18.28 -8.63
CA ASP A 57 -4.94 -17.16 -9.57
C ASP A 57 -3.64 -16.35 -9.36
N PRO A 58 -2.68 -16.40 -10.31
CA PRO A 58 -1.40 -15.70 -10.17
C PRO A 58 -1.56 -14.17 -10.19
N VAL A 59 -2.60 -13.66 -10.85
CA VAL A 59 -2.94 -12.22 -10.88
C VAL A 59 -3.31 -11.72 -9.49
N TRP A 60 -4.18 -12.47 -8.81
CA TRP A 60 -4.67 -12.13 -7.47
C TRP A 60 -3.56 -12.16 -6.43
N ARG A 61 -2.68 -13.16 -6.54
CA ARG A 61 -1.50 -13.29 -5.69
C ARG A 61 -0.52 -12.14 -5.90
N ALA A 62 -0.21 -11.81 -7.16
CA ALA A 62 0.67 -10.67 -7.47
C ALA A 62 0.09 -9.33 -6.99
N PHE A 63 -1.21 -9.09 -7.21
CA PHE A 63 -1.89 -7.88 -6.76
C PHE A 63 -1.79 -7.70 -5.24
N ASN A 64 -2.12 -8.74 -4.47
CA ASN A 64 -2.11 -8.66 -3.01
C ASN A 64 -0.70 -8.49 -2.45
N ILE A 65 0.29 -9.24 -2.98
CA ILE A 65 1.68 -9.11 -2.55
C ILE A 65 2.20 -7.69 -2.81
N MET A 66 1.96 -7.16 -4.02
CA MET A 66 2.41 -5.81 -4.38
C MET A 66 1.74 -4.73 -3.52
N ASN A 67 0.42 -4.83 -3.31
CA ASN A 67 -0.29 -3.91 -2.42
C ASN A 67 0.23 -4.01 -0.98
N LEU A 68 0.43 -5.21 -0.45
CA LEU A 68 0.87 -5.40 0.92
C LEU A 68 2.26 -4.79 1.13
N ILE A 69 3.20 -5.00 0.20
CA ILE A 69 4.54 -4.40 0.26
C ILE A 69 4.45 -2.87 0.19
N LEU A 70 3.73 -2.32 -0.80
CA LEU A 70 3.64 -0.87 -1.01
C LEU A 70 2.90 -0.17 0.12
N PHE A 71 1.77 -0.71 0.59
CA PHE A 71 1.04 -0.16 1.74
C PHE A 71 1.84 -0.28 3.04
N THR A 72 2.63 -1.34 3.23
CA THR A 72 3.54 -1.41 4.39
C THR A 72 4.57 -0.28 4.33
N ALA A 73 5.13 0.02 3.14
CA ALA A 73 6.00 1.18 2.95
C ALA A 73 5.28 2.51 3.22
N VAL A 74 4.00 2.67 2.80
CA VAL A 74 3.16 3.83 3.12
C VAL A 74 2.98 3.96 4.64
N VAL A 75 2.61 2.89 5.34
CA VAL A 75 2.43 2.85 6.80
C VAL A 75 3.72 3.31 7.48
N ILE A 76 4.86 2.73 7.10
CA ILE A 76 6.18 3.09 7.66
C ILE A 76 6.48 4.57 7.41
N ALA A 77 6.29 5.07 6.19
CA ALA A 77 6.50 6.49 5.88
C ALA A 77 5.59 7.37 6.73
N VAL A 78 4.29 7.09 6.80
CA VAL A 78 3.31 7.86 7.57
C VAL A 78 3.65 7.88 9.06
N LEU A 79 4.03 6.74 9.64
CA LEU A 79 4.44 6.64 11.05
C LEU A 79 5.76 7.38 11.31
N ALA A 80 6.75 7.23 10.42
CA ALA A 80 8.04 7.90 10.54
C ALA A 80 7.90 9.43 10.49
N TYR A 81 7.11 9.96 9.56
CA TYR A 81 6.89 11.40 9.43
C TYR A 81 5.95 11.96 10.50
N ARG A 82 5.03 11.17 11.06
CA ARG A 82 4.22 11.62 12.21
C ARG A 82 5.06 11.75 13.48
N LYS A 83 5.94 10.79 13.76
CA LYS A 83 6.83 10.85 14.94
C LYS A 83 7.80 12.03 14.85
N ARG A 84 8.25 12.37 13.64
CA ARG A 84 9.17 13.48 13.39
C ARG A 84 8.53 14.87 13.50
N GLY A 85 7.21 14.97 13.35
CA GLY A 85 6.42 16.16 13.66
C GLY A 85 5.78 16.16 15.05
N GLY A 86 6.11 15.18 15.90
CA GLY A 86 5.63 15.04 17.29
C GLY A 86 6.72 15.18 18.33
N VAL A 87 7.86 15.76 17.95
CA VAL A 87 8.84 16.34 18.88
C VAL A 87 8.77 17.85 18.67
N GLU A 88 7.69 18.44 19.15
CA GLU A 88 7.69 19.81 19.68
C GLU A 88 7.59 19.68 21.20
#